data_AF-A0A2Z2MH18-F1
#
_entry.id   AF-A0A2Z2MH18-F1
#
_cell.length_a   1.000
_cell.length_b   1.000
_cell.length_c   1.000
_cell.angle_alpha   90.00
_cell.angle_beta   90.00
_cell.angle_gamma   90.00
#
_symmetry.space_group_name_H-M   'P 1'
#
loop_
_entity.id
_entity.type
_entity.pdbx_description
1 polymer ?
#
loop_
_entity_poly.entity_id
_entity_poly.type
_entity_poly.pdbx_seq_one_letter_code
_entity_poly.pdbx_strand_id
1 'polypeptide(L)'
;MFNVEEISELVREIRRENGFPESPFRIDEVRYDPDGDKLFIIAHDRTDKSVVIGNSFVIGKLRERLGVKQLTVYSNLDLEIKRRKLEEAEKAVRGTELDFLLPIIEAEKRFPPRKWPAVKGDVKTLVFLSFNAKALTGFAERLGLPYEAVGVRYAFLKMKYEPVEGEPREVFFPDEGRLARMAGERGAELVLADFPFGLRWEGEVALLNPFRLLHIGFFELKYLFGFERPVVYDKKALIEFVTNLTYEGLMESTDGANLIWRMWRR
;
A
#
# COMPACT_ATOMS: atom_id res chain seq x y z
N MET A 1 -3.46 17.93 -23.95
CA MET A 1 -3.66 16.52 -23.55
C MET A 1 -2.26 15.96 -23.40
N PHE A 2 -1.84 15.57 -22.21
CA PHE A 2 -0.46 15.13 -21.98
C PHE A 2 -0.17 13.86 -22.82
N ASN A 3 0.83 13.91 -23.70
CA ASN A 3 1.30 12.75 -24.44
C ASN A 3 2.76 12.40 -24.09
N VAL A 4 3.22 11.26 -24.58
CA VAL A 4 4.54 10.71 -24.24
C VAL A 4 5.66 11.60 -24.80
N GLU A 5 5.49 12.10 -26.02
CA GLU A 5 6.46 12.91 -26.74
C GLU A 5 6.70 14.25 -26.03
N GLU A 6 5.63 15.00 -25.73
CA GLU A 6 5.67 16.28 -25.02
C GLU A 6 6.36 16.15 -23.66
N ILE A 7 5.98 15.12 -22.88
CA ILE A 7 6.57 14.89 -21.57
C ILE A 7 8.06 14.53 -21.69
N SER A 8 8.42 13.73 -22.69
CA SER A 8 9.81 13.36 -22.94
C SER A 8 10.67 14.56 -23.33
N GLU A 9 10.15 15.46 -24.17
CA GLU A 9 10.83 16.69 -24.56
C GLU A 9 11.02 17.62 -23.36
N LEU A 10 9.97 17.85 -22.56
CA LEU A 10 10.05 18.68 -21.37
C LEU A 10 11.07 18.14 -20.35
N VAL A 11 11.13 16.81 -20.16
CA VAL A 11 12.13 16.18 -19.29
C VAL A 11 13.55 16.46 -19.82
N ARG A 12 13.78 16.32 -21.13
CA ARG A 12 15.10 16.59 -21.75
C ARG A 12 15.48 18.06 -21.61
N GLU A 13 14.56 18.97 -21.85
CA GLU A 13 14.77 20.42 -21.70
C GLU A 13 15.14 20.77 -20.26
N ILE A 14 14.34 20.32 -19.28
CA ILE A 14 14.62 20.56 -17.85
C ILE A 14 16.00 20.03 -17.48
N ARG A 15 16.38 18.84 -17.95
CA ARG A 15 17.70 18.27 -17.68
C ARG A 15 18.82 19.13 -18.27
N ARG A 16 18.70 19.51 -19.54
CA ARG A 16 19.70 20.32 -20.27
C ARG A 16 19.88 21.70 -19.64
N GLU A 17 18.77 22.39 -19.36
CA GLU A 17 18.79 23.74 -18.75
C GLU A 17 19.45 23.76 -17.37
N ASN A 18 19.40 22.64 -16.64
CA ASN A 18 19.92 22.55 -15.28
C ASN A 18 21.23 21.75 -15.19
N GLY A 19 21.91 21.52 -16.31
CA GLY A 19 23.23 20.88 -16.35
C GLY A 19 23.24 19.40 -15.95
N PHE A 20 22.09 18.71 -15.99
CA PHE A 20 22.04 17.27 -15.78
C PHE A 20 22.56 16.52 -17.01
N PRO A 21 23.17 15.33 -16.85
CA PRO A 21 23.58 14.51 -17.98
C PRO A 21 22.41 14.19 -18.92
N GLU A 22 22.66 14.25 -20.22
CA GLU A 22 21.74 13.71 -21.23
C GLU A 22 21.78 12.19 -21.16
N SER A 23 20.88 11.62 -20.35
CA SER A 23 20.70 10.18 -20.23
C SER A 23 19.53 9.77 -21.12
N PRO A 24 19.66 8.71 -21.93
CA PRO A 24 18.53 8.16 -22.65
C PRO A 24 17.51 7.62 -21.64
N PHE A 25 16.22 7.80 -21.94
CA PHE A 25 15.15 7.20 -21.18
C PHE A 25 13.94 6.92 -22.06
N ARG A 26 13.09 6.01 -21.62
CA ARG A 26 11.83 5.65 -22.27
C ARG A 26 10.63 5.80 -21.34
N ILE A 27 9.62 6.52 -21.83
CA ILE A 27 8.28 6.57 -21.24
C ILE A 27 7.38 5.71 -22.12
N ASP A 28 6.70 4.72 -21.52
CA ASP A 28 5.78 3.84 -22.23
C ASP A 28 4.37 4.43 -22.31
N GLU A 29 3.93 5.12 -21.25
CA GLU A 29 2.57 5.64 -21.16
C GLU A 29 2.49 6.85 -20.22
N VAL A 30 1.55 7.75 -20.51
CA VAL A 30 1.17 8.86 -19.63
C VAL A 30 -0.34 8.79 -19.39
N ARG A 31 -0.76 8.85 -18.12
CA ARG A 31 -2.16 8.84 -17.72
C ARG A 31 -2.47 10.06 -16.87
N TYR A 32 -3.57 10.73 -17.16
CA TYR A 32 -4.02 11.88 -16.38
C TYR A 32 -5.34 11.55 -15.67
N ASP A 33 -5.39 11.80 -14.37
CA ASP A 33 -6.59 11.70 -13.55
C ASP A 33 -7.16 13.11 -13.28
N PRO A 34 -8.23 13.51 -13.96
CA PRO A 34 -8.80 14.85 -13.82
C PRO A 34 -9.41 15.09 -12.44
N ASP A 35 -9.93 14.05 -11.78
CA ASP A 35 -10.61 14.17 -10.49
C ASP A 35 -9.64 14.63 -9.37
N GLY A 36 -8.40 14.15 -9.43
CA GLY A 36 -7.35 14.49 -8.47
C GLY A 36 -6.34 15.52 -8.96
N ASP A 37 -6.47 15.98 -10.21
CA ASP A 37 -5.45 16.71 -10.96
C ASP A 37 -4.05 16.06 -10.83
N LYS A 38 -3.99 14.78 -11.19
CA LYS A 38 -2.77 13.96 -11.04
C LYS A 38 -2.30 13.40 -12.38
N LEU A 39 -1.03 13.61 -12.67
CA LEU A 39 -0.36 13.02 -13.82
C LEU A 39 0.49 11.81 -13.40
N PHE A 40 0.30 10.70 -14.09
CA PHE A 40 1.08 9.48 -13.93
C PHE A 40 1.93 9.27 -15.16
N ILE A 41 3.24 9.15 -14.96
CA ILE A 41 4.20 8.80 -16.01
C ILE A 41 4.63 7.35 -15.76
N ILE A 42 4.48 6.50 -16.77
CA ILE A 42 4.89 5.10 -16.71
C ILE A 42 6.16 4.98 -17.54
N ALA A 43 7.29 4.96 -16.85
CA ALA A 43 8.60 4.71 -17.43
C ALA A 43 8.77 3.22 -17.73
N HIS A 44 9.61 2.88 -18.71
CA HIS A 44 9.77 1.48 -19.11
C HIS A 44 10.37 0.62 -17.98
N ASP A 45 11.46 1.07 -17.36
CA ASP A 45 12.06 0.42 -16.20
C ASP A 45 12.39 1.38 -15.02
N ARG A 46 13.08 0.87 -13.99
CA ARG A 46 13.51 1.67 -12.82
C ARG A 46 14.63 2.66 -13.14
N THR A 47 15.47 2.38 -14.12
CA THR A 47 16.52 3.28 -14.61
C THR A 47 15.87 4.48 -15.29
N ASP A 48 14.92 4.22 -16.19
CA ASP A 48 14.13 5.24 -16.88
C ASP A 48 13.35 6.11 -15.88
N LYS A 49 12.65 5.47 -14.92
CA LYS A 49 11.97 6.16 -13.81
C LYS A 49 12.94 7.10 -13.09
N SER A 50 14.17 6.65 -12.80
CA SER A 50 15.17 7.47 -12.12
C SER A 50 15.66 8.65 -12.98
N VAL A 51 15.74 8.50 -14.31
CA VAL A 51 16.08 9.62 -15.20
C VAL A 51 14.97 10.67 -15.23
N VAL A 52 13.70 10.24 -15.30
CA VAL A 52 12.53 11.14 -15.28
C VAL A 52 12.38 11.84 -13.92
N ILE A 53 12.63 11.13 -12.82
CA ILE A 53 12.61 11.72 -11.47
C ILE A 53 13.83 12.63 -11.24
N GLY A 54 15.00 12.22 -11.73
CA GLY A 54 16.29 12.78 -11.35
C GLY A 54 16.53 12.61 -9.85
N ASN A 55 16.90 13.70 -9.18
CA ASN A 55 16.99 13.76 -7.71
C ASN A 55 15.75 14.44 -7.10
N SER A 56 14.55 14.05 -7.55
CA SER A 56 13.28 14.76 -7.29
C SER A 56 13.17 16.18 -7.87
N PHE A 57 14.25 16.70 -8.45
CA PHE A 57 14.29 18.03 -9.05
C PHE A 57 13.54 18.07 -10.40
N VAL A 58 13.81 17.11 -11.29
CA VAL A 58 13.26 17.10 -12.65
C VAL A 58 11.75 16.94 -12.60
N ILE A 59 11.26 15.98 -11.81
CA ILE A 59 9.83 15.78 -11.55
C ILE A 59 9.17 17.02 -10.92
N GLY A 60 9.87 17.72 -10.02
CA GLY A 60 9.39 18.96 -9.40
C GLY A 60 9.19 20.08 -10.42
N LYS A 61 10.17 20.29 -11.30
CA LYS A 61 10.10 21.28 -12.38
C LYS A 61 9.09 20.90 -13.46
N LEU A 62 8.99 19.62 -13.78
CA LEU A 62 8.00 19.11 -14.73
C LEU A 62 6.59 19.39 -14.22
N ARG A 63 6.33 19.12 -12.94
CA ARG A 63 5.06 19.46 -12.28
C ARG A 63 4.75 20.96 -12.36
N GLU A 64 5.73 21.82 -12.08
CA GLU A 64 5.58 23.28 -12.16
C GLU A 64 5.23 23.74 -13.58
N ARG A 65 5.94 23.24 -14.60
CA ARG A 65 5.69 23.60 -16.02
C ARG A 65 4.33 23.13 -16.52
N LEU A 66 3.91 21.94 -16.11
CA LEU A 66 2.64 21.34 -16.54
C LEU A 66 1.44 21.89 -15.76
N GLY A 67 1.67 22.60 -14.65
CA GLY A 67 0.61 23.19 -13.83
C GLY A 67 -0.29 22.17 -13.12
N VAL A 68 0.15 20.91 -12.99
CA VAL A 68 -0.63 19.85 -12.33
C VAL A 68 -0.36 19.81 -10.82
N LYS A 69 -1.38 19.51 -10.03
CA LYS A 69 -1.28 19.43 -8.56
C LYS A 69 -0.31 18.35 -8.10
N GLN A 70 -0.37 17.17 -8.72
CA GLN A 70 0.53 16.05 -8.40
C GLN A 70 1.05 15.36 -9.67
N LEU A 71 2.30 14.91 -9.60
CA LEU A 71 2.94 14.13 -10.64
C LEU A 71 3.63 12.93 -9.97
N THR A 72 3.45 11.73 -10.51
CA THR A 72 4.08 10.51 -10.00
C THR A 72 4.62 9.67 -11.16
N VAL A 73 5.79 9.08 -10.95
CA VAL A 73 6.45 8.22 -11.95
C VAL A 73 6.50 6.79 -11.43
N TYR A 74 5.96 5.86 -12.21
CA TYR A 74 6.03 4.42 -11.97
C TYR A 74 6.93 3.76 -13.00
N SER A 75 7.51 2.60 -12.68
CA SER A 75 8.10 1.74 -13.70
C SER A 75 7.06 0.73 -14.19
N ASN A 76 7.04 0.42 -15.48
CA ASN A 76 6.14 -0.57 -16.04
C ASN A 76 6.44 -1.97 -15.45
N LEU A 77 7.71 -2.27 -15.17
CA LEU A 77 8.10 -3.50 -14.47
C LEU A 77 7.41 -3.66 -13.11
N ASP A 78 7.39 -2.61 -12.26
CA ASP A 78 6.71 -2.67 -10.96
C ASP A 78 5.19 -2.87 -11.14
N LEU A 79 4.58 -2.24 -12.15
CA LEU A 79 3.16 -2.40 -12.47
C LEU A 79 2.84 -3.82 -13.00
N GLU A 80 3.71 -4.42 -13.78
CA GLU A 80 3.56 -5.81 -14.26
C GLU A 80 3.67 -6.82 -13.12
N ILE A 81 4.62 -6.63 -12.19
CA ILE A 81 4.74 -7.45 -10.98
C ILE A 81 3.43 -7.36 -10.17
N LYS A 82 2.92 -6.14 -9.98
CA LYS A 82 1.62 -5.93 -9.32
C LYS A 82 0.49 -6.66 -10.02
N ARG A 83 0.36 -6.57 -11.34
CA ARG A 83 -0.69 -7.28 -12.11
C ARG A 83 -0.63 -8.79 -11.91
N ARG A 84 0.57 -9.39 -11.97
CA ARG A 84 0.76 -10.82 -11.72
C ARG A 84 0.34 -11.21 -10.30
N LYS A 85 0.69 -10.41 -9.30
CA LYS A 85 0.27 -10.64 -7.91
C LYS A 85 -1.25 -10.55 -7.73
N LEU A 86 -1.89 -9.62 -8.44
CA LEU A 86 -3.34 -9.49 -8.44
C LEU A 86 -4.05 -10.66 -9.14
N GLU A 87 -3.45 -11.27 -10.15
CA GLU A 87 -3.97 -12.52 -10.75
C GLU A 87 -3.90 -13.70 -9.78
N GLU A 88 -2.83 -13.81 -8.98
CA GLU A 88 -2.73 -14.78 -7.88
C GLU A 88 -3.80 -14.52 -6.82
N ALA A 89 -3.97 -13.27 -6.41
CA ALA A 89 -4.99 -12.85 -5.45
C ALA A 89 -6.41 -13.15 -5.93
N GLU A 90 -6.70 -12.88 -7.21
CA GLU A 90 -7.99 -13.17 -7.82
C GLU A 90 -8.34 -14.65 -7.73
N LYS A 91 -7.38 -15.54 -8.04
CA LYS A 91 -7.57 -16.98 -7.93
C LYS A 91 -7.79 -17.43 -6.49
N ALA A 92 -7.13 -16.77 -5.53
CA ALA A 92 -7.21 -17.13 -4.12
C ALA A 92 -8.57 -16.75 -3.48
N VAL A 93 -9.20 -15.68 -3.96
CA VAL A 93 -10.51 -15.24 -3.42
C VAL A 93 -11.70 -15.81 -4.18
N ARG A 94 -11.51 -16.16 -5.46
CA ARG A 94 -12.60 -16.62 -6.35
C ARG A 94 -13.31 -17.87 -5.82
N GLY A 95 -14.62 -17.79 -5.70
CA GLY A 95 -15.47 -18.87 -5.19
C GLY A 95 -15.44 -19.02 -3.67
N THR A 96 -14.89 -18.04 -2.95
CA THR A 96 -14.88 -17.98 -1.48
C THR A 96 -15.80 -16.86 -0.98
N GLU A 97 -15.98 -16.76 0.33
CA GLU A 97 -16.73 -15.66 0.96
C GLU A 97 -16.09 -14.28 0.72
N LEU A 98 -14.83 -14.25 0.24
CA LEU A 98 -14.10 -13.04 -0.11
C LEU A 98 -14.29 -12.60 -1.58
N ASP A 99 -15.23 -13.21 -2.32
CA ASP A 99 -15.54 -12.86 -3.72
C ASP A 99 -15.91 -11.39 -3.92
N PHE A 100 -16.42 -10.72 -2.88
CA PHE A 100 -16.66 -9.29 -2.92
C PHE A 100 -15.38 -8.46 -3.19
N LEU A 101 -14.18 -9.00 -2.97
CA LEU A 101 -12.91 -8.34 -3.30
C LEU A 101 -12.58 -8.34 -4.81
N LEU A 102 -13.21 -9.20 -5.61
CA LEU A 102 -12.91 -9.32 -7.05
C LEU A 102 -13.00 -7.99 -7.82
N PRO A 103 -14.03 -7.14 -7.63
CA PRO A 103 -14.09 -5.83 -8.29
C PRO A 103 -12.96 -4.87 -7.87
N ILE A 104 -12.46 -4.99 -6.63
CA ILE A 104 -11.31 -4.19 -6.16
C ILE A 104 -10.02 -4.68 -6.81
N ILE A 105 -9.82 -6.00 -6.87
CA ILE A 105 -8.66 -6.62 -7.53
C ILE A 105 -8.61 -6.22 -9.00
N GLU A 106 -9.74 -6.28 -9.70
CA GLU A 106 -9.84 -5.90 -11.11
C GLU A 106 -9.56 -4.40 -11.32
N ALA A 107 -10.04 -3.54 -10.41
CA ALA A 107 -9.71 -2.12 -10.45
C ALA A 107 -8.21 -1.87 -10.21
N GLU A 108 -7.58 -2.59 -9.29
CA GLU A 108 -6.14 -2.46 -9.01
C GLU A 108 -5.26 -2.92 -10.17
N LYS A 109 -5.70 -3.84 -11.03
CA LYS A 109 -4.93 -4.22 -12.23
C LYS A 109 -4.77 -3.09 -13.23
N ARG A 110 -5.73 -2.16 -13.23
CA ARG A 110 -5.79 -0.98 -14.11
C ARG A 110 -5.06 0.23 -13.51
N PHE A 111 -4.60 0.12 -12.27
CA PHE A 111 -3.80 1.15 -11.62
C PHE A 111 -2.54 1.48 -12.44
N PRO A 112 -2.13 2.76 -12.56
CA PRO A 112 -2.78 3.98 -12.06
C PRO A 112 -3.78 4.62 -13.06
N PRO A 113 -4.76 5.45 -12.63
CA PRO A 113 -5.08 5.82 -11.25
C PRO A 113 -5.83 4.71 -10.49
N ARG A 114 -5.87 4.83 -9.16
CA ARG A 114 -6.66 3.95 -8.29
C ARG A 114 -8.10 4.44 -8.23
N LYS A 115 -9.03 3.69 -8.84
CA LYS A 115 -10.48 3.99 -8.79
C LYS A 115 -11.26 2.76 -8.34
N TRP A 116 -11.38 2.60 -7.03
CA TRP A 116 -12.12 1.47 -6.45
C TRP A 116 -13.63 1.63 -6.63
N PRO A 117 -14.32 0.62 -7.17
CA PRO A 117 -15.78 0.61 -7.19
C PRO A 117 -16.35 0.59 -5.76
N ALA A 118 -17.62 0.98 -5.63
CA ALA A 118 -18.35 0.75 -4.40
C ALA A 118 -18.63 -0.75 -4.26
N VAL A 119 -18.12 -1.33 -3.19
CA VAL A 119 -18.24 -2.76 -2.86
C VAL A 119 -18.70 -2.86 -1.42
N LYS A 120 -19.55 -3.84 -1.11
CA LYS A 120 -19.89 -4.21 0.26
C LYS A 120 -19.66 -5.70 0.46
N GLY A 121 -18.97 -6.05 1.55
CA GLY A 121 -18.93 -7.42 2.05
C GLY A 121 -19.82 -7.54 3.29
N ASP A 122 -20.32 -8.74 3.55
CA ASP A 122 -21.15 -9.05 4.72
C ASP A 122 -20.52 -10.19 5.53
N VAL A 123 -19.21 -10.07 5.77
CA VAL A 123 -18.42 -11.08 6.49
C VAL A 123 -18.05 -10.51 7.85
N LYS A 124 -18.40 -11.21 8.94
CA LYS A 124 -18.09 -10.73 10.28
C LYS A 124 -16.58 -10.73 10.49
N THR A 125 -16.04 -9.56 10.81
CA THR A 125 -14.60 -9.30 10.72
C THR A 125 -14.00 -8.95 12.08
N LEU A 126 -12.86 -9.54 12.41
CA LEU A 126 -11.99 -9.11 13.50
C LEU A 126 -10.83 -8.29 12.90
N VAL A 127 -10.67 -7.04 13.31
CA VAL A 127 -9.52 -6.21 12.90
C VAL A 127 -8.53 -6.18 14.04
N PHE A 128 -7.35 -6.76 13.84
CA PHE A 128 -6.25 -6.62 14.78
C PHE A 128 -5.44 -5.37 14.43
N LEU A 129 -5.36 -4.42 15.36
CA LEU A 129 -4.60 -3.18 15.19
C LEU A 129 -3.10 -3.49 15.23
N SER A 130 -2.51 -3.69 14.06
CA SER A 130 -1.08 -3.82 13.81
C SER A 130 -0.51 -2.54 13.18
N PHE A 131 0.71 -2.57 12.63
CA PHE A 131 1.43 -1.41 12.10
C PHE A 131 0.59 -0.50 11.19
N ASN A 132 -0.25 -1.08 10.33
CA ASN A 132 -1.16 -0.37 9.43
C ASN A 132 -2.59 -0.25 10.01
N ALA A 133 -2.77 -0.19 11.34
CA ALA A 133 -4.05 -0.15 12.05
C ALA A 133 -5.11 0.79 11.42
N LYS A 134 -4.69 2.02 11.10
CA LYS A 134 -5.55 3.03 10.46
C LYS A 134 -6.03 2.58 9.08
N ALA A 135 -5.16 1.95 8.30
CA ALA A 135 -5.51 1.43 6.98
C ALA A 135 -6.38 0.17 7.08
N LEU A 136 -6.13 -0.73 8.05
CA LEU A 136 -6.93 -1.95 8.24
C LEU A 136 -8.38 -1.61 8.61
N THR A 137 -8.56 -0.70 9.57
CA THR A 137 -9.88 -0.18 9.95
C THR A 137 -10.53 0.58 8.79
N GLY A 138 -9.80 1.48 8.12
CA GLY A 138 -10.30 2.19 6.95
C GLY A 138 -10.68 1.28 5.78
N PHE A 139 -9.99 0.15 5.60
CA PHE A 139 -10.34 -0.87 4.61
C PHE A 139 -11.65 -1.58 4.96
N ALA A 140 -11.82 -1.99 6.22
CA ALA A 140 -13.08 -2.57 6.69
C ALA A 140 -14.26 -1.61 6.53
N GLU A 141 -14.08 -0.34 6.94
CA GLU A 141 -15.08 0.72 6.76
C GLU A 141 -15.41 0.97 5.29
N ARG A 142 -14.40 1.04 4.41
CA ARG A 142 -14.56 1.28 2.97
C ARG A 142 -15.37 0.19 2.28
N LEU A 143 -15.26 -1.05 2.77
CA LEU A 143 -15.97 -2.22 2.27
C LEU A 143 -17.26 -2.51 3.04
N GLY A 144 -17.63 -1.65 4.00
CA GLY A 144 -18.84 -1.82 4.81
C GLY A 144 -18.87 -3.11 5.63
N LEU A 145 -17.71 -3.67 5.97
CA LEU A 145 -17.64 -4.92 6.72
C LEU A 145 -18.08 -4.68 8.18
N PRO A 146 -18.94 -5.54 8.76
CA PRO A 146 -19.20 -5.52 10.19
C PRO A 146 -17.94 -5.98 10.93
N TYR A 147 -17.33 -5.09 11.72
CA TYR A 147 -16.06 -5.41 12.38
C TYR A 147 -15.98 -5.05 13.87
N GLU A 148 -15.21 -5.87 14.60
CA GLU A 148 -14.70 -5.58 15.94
C GLU A 148 -13.20 -5.32 15.86
N ALA A 149 -12.73 -4.21 16.47
CA ALA A 149 -11.31 -3.88 16.50
C ALA A 149 -10.69 -4.29 17.85
N VAL A 150 -9.61 -5.06 17.80
CA VAL A 150 -8.80 -5.49 18.95
C VAL A 150 -7.34 -5.08 18.73
N GLY A 151 -6.56 -4.98 19.79
CA GLY A 151 -5.14 -4.64 19.64
C GLY A 151 -4.36 -4.71 20.95
N VAL A 152 -3.03 -4.76 20.84
CA VAL A 152 -2.14 -4.79 22.01
C VAL A 152 -2.42 -3.58 22.89
N ARG A 153 -2.63 -3.81 24.19
CA ARG A 153 -2.95 -2.76 25.15
C ARG A 153 -1.94 -1.59 25.06
N TYR A 154 -2.48 -0.37 25.01
CA TYR A 154 -1.75 0.90 24.91
C TYR A 154 -0.97 1.14 23.60
N ALA A 155 -1.02 0.23 22.61
CA ALA A 155 -0.29 0.42 21.37
C ALA A 155 -0.83 1.61 20.55
N PHE A 156 -2.15 1.82 20.48
CA PHE A 156 -2.77 2.84 19.63
C PHE A 156 -3.69 3.81 20.41
N LEU A 157 -3.11 4.71 21.21
CA LEU A 157 -3.86 5.58 22.13
C LEU A 157 -4.97 6.46 21.50
N LYS A 158 -4.89 6.74 20.20
CA LYS A 158 -5.86 7.59 19.48
C LYS A 158 -6.94 6.80 18.73
N MET A 159 -6.91 5.47 18.78
CA MET A 159 -7.86 4.61 18.10
C MET A 159 -8.80 3.96 19.10
N LYS A 160 -10.04 3.69 18.67
CA LYS A 160 -11.03 2.94 19.46
C LYS A 160 -10.87 1.46 19.14
N TYR A 161 -10.53 0.66 20.15
CA TYR A 161 -10.39 -0.79 20.06
C TYR A 161 -10.53 -1.41 21.44
N GLU A 162 -10.80 -2.70 21.49
CA GLU A 162 -10.73 -3.50 22.71
C GLU A 162 -9.27 -3.90 22.98
N PRO A 163 -8.69 -3.50 24.13
CA PRO A 163 -7.32 -3.85 24.45
C PRO A 163 -7.21 -5.32 24.85
N VAL A 164 -6.31 -6.04 24.20
CA VAL A 164 -5.94 -7.42 24.54
C VAL A 164 -4.51 -7.46 25.09
N GLU A 165 -4.22 -8.47 25.90
CA GLU A 165 -2.82 -8.78 26.27
C GLU A 165 -2.02 -9.14 25.00
N GLY A 166 -0.72 -8.97 24.98
CA GLY A 166 0.08 -9.33 23.82
C GLY A 166 1.47 -8.72 23.88
N GLU A 167 2.38 -9.29 23.12
CA GLU A 167 3.74 -8.79 23.05
C GLU A 167 3.82 -7.57 22.13
N PRO A 168 4.67 -6.57 22.45
CA PRO A 168 4.90 -5.42 21.55
C PRO A 168 5.35 -5.80 20.14
N ARG A 169 5.88 -7.02 19.94
CA ARG A 169 6.24 -7.57 18.62
C ARG A 169 5.00 -7.86 17.76
N GLU A 170 3.87 -8.22 18.37
CA GLU A 170 2.63 -8.56 17.64
C GLU A 170 2.09 -7.37 16.84
N VAL A 171 2.44 -6.13 17.21
CA VAL A 171 2.12 -4.93 16.42
C VAL A 171 2.68 -5.03 14.99
N PHE A 172 3.80 -5.72 14.78
CA PHE A 172 4.39 -5.92 13.46
C PHE A 172 4.20 -7.33 12.91
N PHE A 173 4.12 -8.33 13.81
CA PHE A 173 3.99 -9.73 13.46
C PHE A 173 2.84 -10.37 14.24
N PRO A 174 1.59 -10.16 13.80
CA PRO A 174 0.41 -10.68 14.49
C PRO A 174 0.44 -12.21 14.60
N ASP A 175 0.06 -12.77 15.75
CA ASP A 175 0.00 -14.22 15.96
C ASP A 175 -1.24 -14.82 15.26
N GLU A 176 -0.99 -15.55 14.17
CA GLU A 176 -2.01 -16.16 13.31
C GLU A 176 -2.95 -17.09 14.09
N GLY A 177 -2.39 -18.03 14.84
CA GLY A 177 -3.18 -19.05 15.54
C GLY A 177 -3.97 -18.47 16.70
N ARG A 178 -3.41 -17.48 17.40
CA ARG A 178 -4.10 -16.75 18.46
C ARG A 178 -5.27 -15.94 17.90
N LEU A 179 -5.06 -15.22 16.79
CA LEU A 179 -6.11 -14.41 16.17
C LEU A 179 -7.20 -15.26 15.54
N ALA A 180 -6.87 -16.39 14.91
CA ALA A 180 -7.86 -17.33 14.39
C ALA A 180 -8.77 -17.89 15.50
N ARG A 181 -8.19 -18.30 16.65
CA ARG A 181 -8.98 -18.75 17.81
C ARG A 181 -9.89 -17.65 18.34
N MET A 182 -9.35 -16.43 18.51
CA MET A 182 -10.12 -15.29 19.00
C MET A 182 -11.27 -14.93 18.04
N ALA A 183 -11.04 -15.02 16.73
CA ALA A 183 -12.06 -14.81 15.71
C ALA A 183 -13.17 -15.85 15.84
N GLY A 184 -12.83 -17.15 15.94
CA GLY A 184 -13.79 -18.23 16.14
C GLY A 184 -14.63 -18.06 17.41
N GLU A 185 -14.02 -17.71 18.55
CA GLU A 185 -14.74 -17.42 19.81
C GLU A 185 -15.73 -16.26 19.69
N ARG A 186 -15.45 -15.30 18.80
CA ARG A 186 -16.30 -14.13 18.52
C ARG A 186 -17.23 -14.36 17.33
N GLY A 187 -17.17 -15.52 16.68
CA GLY A 187 -17.92 -15.83 15.46
C GLY A 187 -17.53 -14.96 14.26
N ALA A 188 -16.31 -14.43 14.23
CA ALA A 188 -15.77 -13.73 13.07
C ALA A 188 -15.16 -14.73 12.09
N GLU A 189 -15.47 -14.57 10.81
CA GLU A 189 -15.04 -15.43 9.70
C GLU A 189 -13.81 -14.84 8.98
N LEU A 190 -13.51 -13.55 9.23
CA LEU A 190 -12.38 -12.84 8.62
C LEU A 190 -11.55 -12.13 9.69
N VAL A 191 -10.22 -12.23 9.61
CA VAL A 191 -9.27 -11.44 10.39
C VAL A 191 -8.47 -10.54 9.47
N LEU A 192 -8.46 -9.23 9.76
CA LEU A 192 -7.59 -8.27 9.10
C LEU A 192 -6.40 -7.92 10.00
N ALA A 193 -5.18 -8.15 9.52
CA ALA A 193 -3.95 -7.77 10.21
C ALA A 193 -2.76 -7.65 9.24
N ASP A 194 -1.63 -7.12 9.71
CA ASP A 194 -0.36 -7.10 8.96
C ASP A 194 0.34 -8.47 8.92
N PHE A 195 -0.36 -9.51 8.45
CA PHE A 195 0.23 -10.83 8.26
C PHE A 195 1.36 -10.82 7.23
N PRO A 196 2.31 -11.77 7.28
CA PRO A 196 3.40 -11.90 6.31
C PRO A 196 2.96 -12.47 4.94
N PHE A 197 1.66 -12.68 4.71
CA PHE A 197 1.10 -13.17 3.45
C PHE A 197 -0.15 -12.38 3.08
N GLY A 198 -0.64 -12.53 1.84
CA GLY A 198 -1.88 -11.88 1.39
C GLY A 198 -3.13 -12.48 2.03
N LEU A 199 -3.35 -13.79 1.85
CA LEU A 199 -4.50 -14.54 2.36
C LEU A 199 -4.07 -15.95 2.78
N ARG A 200 -4.58 -16.44 3.91
CA ARG A 200 -4.46 -17.82 4.40
C ARG A 200 -5.76 -18.21 5.09
N TRP A 201 -6.10 -19.50 5.08
CA TRP A 201 -7.25 -20.04 5.81
C TRP A 201 -6.76 -20.85 7.01
N GLU A 202 -7.32 -20.59 8.18
CA GLU A 202 -7.11 -21.36 9.41
C GLU A 202 -8.46 -21.94 9.86
N GLY A 203 -8.75 -23.15 9.41
CA GLY A 203 -10.10 -23.72 9.51
C GLY A 203 -11.09 -22.92 8.66
N GLU A 204 -12.15 -22.42 9.28
CA GLU A 204 -13.19 -21.60 8.63
C GLU A 204 -12.86 -20.10 8.63
N VAL A 205 -11.77 -19.70 9.31
CA VAL A 205 -11.40 -18.28 9.43
C VAL A 205 -10.39 -17.89 8.36
N ALA A 206 -10.70 -16.86 7.58
CA ALA A 206 -9.77 -16.22 6.66
C ALA A 206 -8.84 -15.24 7.40
N LEU A 207 -7.53 -15.43 7.29
CA LEU A 207 -6.51 -14.47 7.73
C LEU A 207 -6.04 -13.66 6.54
N LEU A 208 -6.28 -12.34 6.55
CA LEU A 208 -6.07 -11.47 5.41
C LEU A 208 -5.19 -10.26 5.77
N ASN A 209 -4.10 -10.09 5.03
CA ASN A 209 -3.44 -8.79 4.88
C ASN A 209 -3.89 -8.18 3.54
N PRO A 210 -4.86 -7.25 3.56
CA PRO A 210 -5.43 -6.73 2.32
C PRO A 210 -4.40 -5.99 1.45
N PHE A 211 -3.33 -5.49 2.05
CA PHE A 211 -2.33 -4.68 1.34
C PHE A 211 -1.27 -5.54 0.67
N ARG A 212 -0.89 -6.67 1.28
CA ARG A 212 -0.09 -7.69 0.59
C ARG A 212 -0.90 -8.39 -0.49
N LEU A 213 -2.19 -8.67 -0.23
CA LEU A 213 -3.08 -9.26 -1.23
C LEU A 213 -3.20 -8.36 -2.47
N LEU A 214 -3.44 -7.05 -2.28
CA LEU A 214 -3.64 -6.09 -3.37
C LEU A 214 -2.33 -5.48 -3.90
N HIS A 215 -1.19 -5.85 -3.31
CA HIS A 215 0.13 -5.29 -3.59
C HIS A 215 0.10 -3.75 -3.60
N ILE A 216 -0.30 -3.16 -2.47
CA ILE A 216 -0.39 -1.72 -2.27
C ILE A 216 0.68 -1.30 -1.26
N GLY A 217 1.57 -0.38 -1.68
CA GLY A 217 2.68 0.05 -0.85
C GLY A 217 2.24 0.91 0.32
N PHE A 218 3.04 0.91 1.39
CA PHE A 218 2.78 1.65 2.63
C PHE A 218 2.42 3.13 2.40
N PHE A 219 3.15 3.80 1.52
CA PHE A 219 2.94 5.23 1.27
C PHE A 219 1.59 5.49 0.58
N GLU A 220 1.18 4.60 -0.31
CA GLU A 220 -0.13 4.66 -0.93
C GLU A 220 -1.23 4.46 0.11
N LEU A 221 -1.08 3.49 1.03
CA LEU A 221 -2.02 3.27 2.13
C LEU A 221 -2.16 4.49 3.01
N LYS A 222 -1.03 5.13 3.35
CA LYS A 222 -1.01 6.34 4.15
C LYS A 222 -1.81 7.48 3.49
N TYR A 223 -1.80 7.59 2.16
CA TYR A 223 -2.64 8.57 1.47
C TYR A 223 -4.11 8.16 1.38
N LEU A 224 -4.40 6.87 1.26
CA LEU A 224 -5.76 6.36 1.15
C LEU A 224 -6.51 6.42 2.48
N PHE A 225 -5.86 6.02 3.58
CA PHE A 225 -6.52 5.80 4.87
C PHE A 225 -5.87 6.58 6.03
N GLY A 226 -4.70 7.18 5.80
CA GLY A 226 -3.89 7.76 6.87
C GLY A 226 -2.99 6.73 7.55
N PHE A 227 -2.28 7.19 8.58
CA PHE A 227 -1.37 6.35 9.36
C PHE A 227 -1.39 6.81 10.82
N GLU A 228 -1.69 5.88 11.74
CA GLU A 228 -1.51 6.09 13.17
C GLU A 228 -0.31 5.28 13.63
N ARG A 229 0.65 5.95 14.26
CA ARG A 229 1.88 5.31 14.70
C ARG A 229 1.65 4.59 16.04
N PRO A 230 2.11 3.33 16.21
CA PRO A 230 2.06 2.69 17.51
C PRO A 230 2.97 3.39 18.52
N VAL A 231 2.57 3.38 19.79
CA VAL A 231 3.33 3.95 20.92
C VAL A 231 4.10 2.85 21.67
N VAL A 232 3.52 1.66 21.76
CA VAL A 232 4.13 0.47 22.35
C VAL A 232 4.46 -0.50 21.22
N TYR A 233 5.75 -0.79 21.03
CA TYR A 233 6.22 -1.70 19.98
C TYR A 233 7.66 -2.15 20.23
N ASP A 234 8.05 -3.28 19.64
CA ASP A 234 9.43 -3.78 19.68
C ASP A 234 10.29 -3.14 18.58
N LYS A 235 11.43 -2.54 18.96
CA LYS A 235 12.31 -1.82 18.02
C LYS A 235 13.04 -2.73 17.02
N LYS A 236 13.38 -3.98 17.40
CA LYS A 236 14.01 -4.94 16.48
C LYS A 236 12.98 -5.45 15.47
N ALA A 237 11.77 -5.76 15.94
CA ALA A 237 10.65 -6.15 15.11
C ALA A 237 10.30 -5.05 14.09
N LEU A 238 10.37 -3.78 14.48
CA LEU A 238 10.21 -2.66 13.54
C LEU A 238 11.21 -2.74 12.37
N ILE A 239 12.50 -2.93 12.66
CA ILE A 239 13.54 -2.99 11.61
C ILE A 239 13.26 -4.17 10.69
N GLU A 240 13.00 -5.34 11.26
CA GLU A 240 12.69 -6.57 10.52
C GLU A 240 11.47 -6.37 9.60
N PHE A 241 10.38 -5.84 10.15
CA PHE A 241 9.14 -5.60 9.43
C PHE A 241 9.32 -4.62 8.26
N VAL A 242 10.00 -3.49 8.50
CA VAL A 242 10.29 -2.50 7.47
C VAL A 242 11.21 -3.07 6.39
N THR A 243 12.18 -3.89 6.78
CA THR A 243 13.09 -4.56 5.83
C THR A 243 12.32 -5.52 4.94
N ASN A 244 11.38 -6.30 5.51
CA ASN A 244 10.52 -7.21 4.75
C ASN A 244 9.63 -6.47 3.75
N LEU A 245 8.97 -5.39 4.18
CA LEU A 245 8.17 -4.57 3.26
C LEU A 245 9.01 -3.99 2.12
N THR A 246 10.26 -3.60 2.41
CA THR A 246 11.18 -3.08 1.38
C THR A 246 11.58 -4.17 0.39
N TYR A 247 11.91 -5.36 0.89
CA TYR A 247 12.29 -6.51 0.05
C TYR A 247 11.14 -6.96 -0.86
N GLU A 248 9.90 -6.89 -0.38
CA GLU A 248 8.71 -7.25 -1.13
C GLU A 248 8.22 -6.17 -2.11
N GLY A 249 8.88 -5.01 -2.14
CA GLY A 249 8.47 -3.88 -2.99
C GLY A 249 7.25 -3.11 -2.49
N LEU A 250 6.84 -3.33 -1.23
CA LEU A 250 5.72 -2.64 -0.59
C LEU A 250 6.15 -1.35 0.14
N MET A 251 7.45 -1.05 0.16
CA MET A 251 8.01 0.16 0.73
C MET A 251 9.28 0.54 -0.03
N GLU A 252 9.46 1.81 -0.34
CA GLU A 252 10.73 2.31 -0.90
C GLU A 252 11.80 2.34 0.20
N SER A 253 13.05 1.98 -0.14
CA SER A 253 14.14 1.87 0.85
C SER A 253 14.41 3.16 1.62
N THR A 254 14.27 4.31 0.95
CA THR A 254 14.44 5.64 1.55
C THR A 254 13.34 5.96 2.56
N ASP A 255 12.10 5.56 2.26
CA ASP A 255 10.96 5.72 3.17
C ASP A 255 11.09 4.80 4.38
N GLY A 256 11.51 3.55 4.16
CA GLY A 256 11.78 2.59 5.23
C GLY A 256 12.85 3.08 6.20
N ALA A 257 13.99 3.56 5.68
CA ALA A 257 15.05 4.13 6.50
C ALA A 257 14.57 5.35 7.31
N ASN A 258 13.82 6.26 6.68
CA ASN A 258 13.23 7.42 7.35
C ASN A 258 12.24 7.03 8.46
N LEU A 259 11.41 6.02 8.21
CA LEU A 259 10.44 5.52 9.17
C LEU A 259 11.13 4.91 10.39
N ILE A 260 12.11 4.02 10.16
CA ILE A 260 12.94 3.42 11.22
C ILE A 260 13.57 4.52 12.06
N TRP A 261 14.27 5.47 11.43
CA TRP A 261 14.92 6.58 12.14
C TRP A 261 13.95 7.36 13.03
N ARG A 262 12.78 7.73 12.49
CA ARG A 262 11.77 8.49 13.23
C ARG A 262 11.11 7.72 14.37
N MET A 263 11.03 6.39 14.28
CA MET A 263 10.47 5.54 15.33
C MET A 263 11.55 5.09 16.32
N TRP A 264 12.82 5.06 15.93
CA TRP A 264 13.93 4.67 16.80
C TRP A 264 14.30 5.73 17.82
N ARG A 265 14.25 7.01 17.41
CA ARG A 265 14.62 8.18 18.25
C ARG A 265 13.68 8.46 19.42
N ARG A 266 12.50 7.85 19.45
CA ARG A 266 11.56 7.91 20.58
C ARG A 266 11.72 6.66 21.44
#